data_AF-A0A943UEJ7-F1
#
_entry.id   AF-A0A943UEJ7-F1
#
_cell.length_a   1.000
_cell.length_b   1.000
_cell.length_c   1.000
_cell.angle_alpha   90.00
_cell.angle_beta   90.00
_cell.angle_gamma   90.00
#
_symmetry.space_group_name_H-M   'P 1'
#
loop_
_entity.id
_entity.type
_entity.pdbx_description
1 polymer ?
#
loop_
_entity_poly.entity_id
_entity_poly.type
_entity_poly.pdbx_seq_one_letter_code
_entity_poly.pdbx_strand_id
1 'polypeptide(L)'
;MPDCVYQMGNLRIVDLTKVLDPKTESRRCHLIRYNTGGPIPDFHTALDLTSHLGTHCECPYHHFEDGKSVGELPLTTFMGRAIYVNIDFLEPNSHISAA
;
A
#
# COMPACT_ATOMS: atom_id res chain seq x y z
N MET A 1 -3.55 17.09 -4.29
CA MET A 1 -3.31 15.81 -3.59
C MET A 1 -3.15 16.13 -2.11
N PRO A 2 -3.55 15.25 -1.19
CA PRO A 2 -3.26 15.46 0.23
C PRO A 2 -1.75 15.65 0.45
N ASP A 3 -1.39 16.34 1.53
CA ASP A 3 0.00 16.49 1.94
C ASP A 3 0.66 15.11 2.08
N CYS A 4 1.91 14.97 1.62
CA CYS A 4 2.66 13.71 1.73
C CYS A 4 3.84 13.80 2.72
N VAL A 5 4.01 14.93 3.40
CA VAL A 5 5.09 15.16 4.34
C VAL A 5 4.54 15.81 5.59
N TYR A 6 4.88 15.24 6.75
CA TYR A 6 4.40 15.69 8.05
C TYR A 6 5.56 15.82 9.05
N GLN A 7 5.33 16.57 10.12
CA GLN A 7 6.26 16.69 11.24
C GLN A 7 5.65 16.04 12.48
N MET A 8 6.40 15.15 13.13
CA MET A 8 6.02 14.53 14.41
C MET A 8 7.18 14.68 15.40
N GLY A 9 7.07 15.66 16.31
CA GLY A 9 8.17 15.99 17.22
C GLY A 9 9.41 16.43 16.44
N ASN A 10 10.51 15.70 16.58
CA ASN A 10 11.76 15.92 15.83
C ASN A 10 11.88 15.04 14.56
N LEU A 11 10.84 14.29 14.19
CA LEU A 11 10.84 13.40 13.04
C LEU A 11 10.07 14.01 11.87
N ARG A 12 10.67 13.91 10.67
CA ARG A 12 9.98 14.13 9.40
C ARG A 12 9.37 12.81 8.94
N ILE A 13 8.06 12.79 8.79
CA ILE A 13 7.31 11.64 8.25
C ILE A 13 7.06 11.92 6.77
N VAL A 14 7.36 10.95 5.92
CA VAL A 14 7.08 11.02 4.47
C VAL A 14 6.15 9.87 4.13
N ASP A 15 4.98 10.21 3.59
CA ASP A 15 4.02 9.24 3.08
C ASP A 15 4.45 8.77 1.69
N LEU A 16 4.66 7.47 1.55
CA LEU A 16 5.03 6.80 0.31
C LEU A 16 3.83 6.06 -0.34
N THR A 17 2.63 6.32 0.16
CA THR A 17 1.41 5.62 -0.25
C THR A 17 0.79 6.29 -1.48
N LYS A 18 0.51 5.48 -2.51
CA LYS A 18 -0.30 5.91 -3.65
C LYS A 18 -1.77 6.02 -3.21
N VAL A 19 -2.41 7.16 -3.49
CA VAL A 19 -3.87 7.29 -3.37
C VAL A 19 -4.57 6.35 -4.36
N LEU A 20 -5.53 5.56 -3.86
CA LEU A 20 -6.38 4.72 -4.70
C LEU A 20 -7.58 5.53 -5.21
N ASP A 21 -7.72 5.60 -6.53
CA ASP A 21 -8.88 6.21 -7.18
C ASP A 21 -9.52 5.21 -8.16
N PRO A 22 -10.72 4.66 -7.85
CA PRO A 22 -11.46 3.75 -8.72
C PRO A 22 -11.55 4.16 -10.19
N LYS A 23 -11.53 5.47 -10.48
CA LYS A 23 -11.62 5.98 -11.85
C LYS A 23 -10.34 5.77 -12.65
N THR A 24 -9.21 5.59 -11.98
CA THR A 24 -7.88 5.52 -12.59
C THR A 24 -7.17 4.18 -12.35
N GLU A 25 -7.68 3.36 -11.44
CA GLU A 25 -7.12 2.02 -11.23
C GLU A 25 -7.41 1.10 -12.42
N SER A 26 -6.40 0.36 -12.85
CA SER A 26 -6.52 -0.67 -13.90
C SER A 26 -6.92 -2.04 -13.36
N ARG A 27 -7.01 -2.19 -12.03
CA ARG A 27 -7.38 -3.41 -11.32
C ARG A 27 -8.65 -3.18 -10.49
N ARG A 28 -9.26 -4.27 -10.01
CA ARG A 28 -10.49 -4.25 -9.21
C ARG A 28 -10.37 -3.29 -8.02
N CYS A 29 -11.16 -2.21 -8.07
CA CYS A 29 -11.20 -1.17 -7.07
C CYS A 29 -12.58 -0.50 -7.10
N HIS A 30 -13.49 -0.89 -6.21
CA HIS A 30 -14.79 -0.25 -6.08
C HIS A 30 -14.98 0.28 -4.65
N LEU A 31 -15.44 1.53 -4.57
CA LEU A 31 -15.81 2.19 -3.34
C LEU A 31 -17.30 2.49 -3.39
N ILE A 32 -18.08 1.83 -2.53
CA ILE A 32 -19.53 1.99 -2.49
C ILE A 32 -19.88 2.77 -1.22
N ARG A 33 -20.12 4.07 -1.38
CA ARG A 33 -20.52 4.94 -0.27
C ARG A 33 -22.03 4.92 -0.09
N TYR A 34 -22.49 4.74 1.13
CA TYR A 34 -23.91 4.72 1.48
C TYR A 34 -24.14 5.36 2.86
N ASN A 35 -25.37 5.80 3.10
CA ASN A 35 -25.85 6.21 4.41
C ASN A 35 -26.73 5.09 4.97
N THR A 36 -26.57 4.76 6.25
CA THR A 36 -27.29 3.64 6.88
C THR A 36 -28.80 3.90 7.04
N GLY A 37 -29.24 5.16 7.02
CA GLY A 37 -30.66 5.54 7.00
C GLY A 37 -31.48 5.14 8.23
N GLY A 38 -30.85 4.59 9.27
CA GLY A 38 -31.49 4.13 10.50
C GLY A 38 -31.72 5.23 11.53
N PRO A 39 -32.16 4.88 12.76
CA PRO A 39 -32.38 5.83 13.85
C PRO A 39 -31.14 6.65 14.23
N ILE A 40 -29.95 6.14 13.93
CA ILE A 40 -28.67 6.83 14.03
C ILE A 40 -28.00 6.73 12.65
N PRO A 41 -28.27 7.68 11.74
CA PRO A 41 -27.73 7.62 10.38
C PRO A 41 -26.25 8.01 10.38
N ASP A 42 -25.43 7.21 9.71
CA ASP A 42 -24.01 7.45 9.50
C ASP A 42 -23.60 7.06 8.08
N PHE A 43 -22.44 7.56 7.64
CA PHE A 43 -21.90 7.27 6.31
C PHE A 43 -20.87 6.16 6.39
N HIS A 44 -21.07 5.14 5.57
CA HIS A 44 -20.16 4.01 5.42
C HIS A 44 -19.64 3.97 3.98
N THR A 45 -18.48 3.34 3.81
CA THR A 45 -17.93 3.01 2.49
C THR A 45 -17.55 1.53 2.51
N ALA A 46 -18.23 0.72 1.72
CA ALA A 46 -17.77 -0.65 1.45
C ALA A 46 -16.63 -0.60 0.43
N LEU A 47 -15.60 -1.41 0.67
CA LEU A 47 -14.41 -1.52 -0.16
C LEU A 47 -14.42 -2.89 -0.84
N ASP A 48 -14.34 -2.89 -2.16
CA ASP A 48 -14.17 -4.09 -2.98
C ASP A 48 -12.88 -3.95 -3.79
N LEU A 49 -11.80 -4.56 -3.29
CA LEU A 49 -10.44 -4.37 -3.76
C LEU A 49 -9.77 -5.72 -4.04
N THR A 50 -8.73 -5.72 -4.87
CA THR A 50 -7.75 -6.83 -4.94
C THR A 50 -6.55 -6.54 -4.03
N SER A 51 -5.90 -7.59 -3.51
CA SER A 51 -4.73 -7.45 -2.61
C SER A 51 -3.53 -6.77 -3.29
N HIS A 52 -3.35 -7.00 -4.59
CA HIS A 52 -2.28 -6.40 -5.39
C HIS A 52 -2.76 -5.11 -6.08
N LEU A 53 -3.03 -4.09 -5.27
CA LEU A 53 -3.54 -2.79 -5.72
C LEU A 53 -2.75 -1.65 -5.07
N GLY A 54 -2.27 -0.71 -5.87
CA GLY A 54 -1.51 0.46 -5.40
C GLY A 54 -0.23 0.09 -4.64
N THR A 55 0.14 0.91 -3.65
CA THR A 55 1.23 0.59 -2.70
C THR A 55 0.74 -0.51 -1.76
N HIS A 56 1.30 -1.72 -1.87
CA HIS A 56 0.87 -2.90 -1.13
C HIS A 56 2.07 -3.71 -0.60
N CYS A 57 1.79 -4.71 0.21
CA CYS A 57 2.78 -5.62 0.77
C CYS A 57 2.59 -7.03 0.22
N GLU A 58 3.69 -7.64 -0.23
CA GLU A 58 3.73 -9.00 -0.73
C GLU A 58 4.21 -9.95 0.36
N CYS A 59 3.48 -11.04 0.57
CA CYS A 59 3.81 -12.06 1.56
C CYS A 59 4.13 -13.40 0.86
N PRO A 60 4.89 -14.32 1.47
CA PRO A 60 5.22 -15.62 0.86
C PRO A 60 4.00 -16.40 0.35
N TYR A 61 2.86 -16.30 1.05
CA TYR A 61 1.60 -16.93 0.63
C TYR A 61 1.11 -16.51 -0.76
N HIS A 62 1.60 -15.39 -1.31
CA HIS A 62 1.31 -14.99 -2.69
C HIS A 62 1.77 -16.02 -3.72
N HIS A 63 2.86 -16.75 -3.44
CA HIS A 63 3.45 -17.72 -4.38
C HIS A 63 3.47 -19.16 -3.85
N PHE A 64 3.44 -19.35 -2.53
CA PHE A 64 3.61 -20.65 -1.89
C PHE A 64 2.41 -20.97 -1.02
N GLU A 65 1.75 -22.11 -1.24
CA GLU A 65 0.55 -22.52 -0.47
C GLU A 65 0.85 -22.66 1.04
N ASP A 66 2.07 -23.07 1.39
CA ASP A 66 2.57 -23.17 2.77
C ASP A 66 3.30 -21.90 3.24
N GLY A 67 3.32 -20.85 2.41
CA GLY A 67 3.91 -19.56 2.73
C GLY A 67 3.09 -18.82 3.80
N LYS A 68 3.78 -18.04 4.64
CA LYS A 68 3.11 -17.18 5.64
C LYS A 68 2.31 -16.08 4.94
N SER A 69 1.07 -15.91 5.36
CA SER A 69 0.22 -14.77 5.02
C SER A 69 0.59 -13.51 5.82
N VAL A 70 -0.01 -12.37 5.46
CA VAL A 70 0.17 -11.11 6.19
C VAL A 70 -0.23 -11.22 7.67
N GLY A 71 -1.22 -12.07 7.98
CA GLY A 71 -1.67 -12.31 9.36
C GLY A 71 -0.74 -13.20 10.19
N GLU A 72 0.22 -13.88 9.55
CA GLU A 72 1.13 -14.84 10.19
C GLU A 72 2.56 -14.32 10.31
N LEU A 73 2.93 -13.30 9.55
CA LEU A 73 4.23 -12.65 9.68
C LEU A 73 4.31 -11.86 11.01
N PRO A 74 5.43 -11.94 11.75
CA PRO A 74 5.64 -11.10 12.92
C PRO A 74 5.54 -9.61 12.56
N LEU A 75 4.91 -8.80 13.41
CA LEU A 75 4.76 -7.36 13.16
C LEU A 75 6.11 -6.64 12.94
N THR A 76 7.17 -7.13 13.60
CA THR A 76 8.53 -6.63 13.45
C THR A 76 9.10 -6.78 12.04
N THR A 77 8.52 -7.65 11.19
CA THR A 77 8.91 -7.78 9.78
C THR A 77 8.56 -6.51 8.98
N PHE A 78 7.57 -5.74 9.40
CA PHE A 78 7.10 -4.54 8.69
C PHE A 78 7.70 -3.24 9.20
N MET A 79 8.67 -3.30 10.12
CA MET A 79 9.31 -2.14 10.73
C MET A 79 10.82 -2.28 10.72
N GLY A 80 11.53 -1.36 10.10
CA GLY A 80 12.99 -1.43 10.04
C GLY A 80 13.64 -0.26 9.32
N ARG A 81 14.97 -0.31 9.25
CA ARG A 81 15.77 0.62 8.45
C ARG A 81 15.75 0.18 7.00
N ALA A 82 15.62 1.14 6.10
CA ALA A 82 15.71 0.93 4.66
C ALA A 82 16.93 1.65 4.06
N ILE A 83 17.38 1.19 2.90
CA ILE A 83 18.35 1.88 2.06
C ILE A 83 17.57 2.50 0.89
N TYR A 84 17.77 3.79 0.66
CA TYR A 84 17.26 4.47 -0.52
C TYR A 84 18.36 4.53 -1.58
N VAL A 85 18.16 3.85 -2.70
CA VAL A 85 19.11 3.80 -3.82
C VAL A 85 18.47 4.49 -5.02
N ASN A 86 19.16 5.50 -5.56
CA ASN A 86 18.79 6.09 -6.85
C ASN A 86 19.49 5.31 -7.98
N ILE A 87 18.74 4.88 -8.99
CA ILE A 87 19.25 4.11 -10.14
C ILE A 87 18.97 4.91 -11.40
N ASP A 88 19.85 5.86 -11.69
CA ASP A 88 19.80 6.75 -12.86
C ASP A 88 20.86 6.40 -13.92
N PHE A 89 21.65 5.35 -13.69
CA PHE A 89 22.75 4.90 -14.53
C PHE A 89 22.45 3.66 -15.37
N LEU A 90 21.26 3.07 -15.24
CA LEU A 90 20.82 1.90 -16.02
C LEU A 90 19.75 2.29 -17.03
N GLU A 91 19.78 1.67 -18.21
CA GLU A 91 18.72 1.81 -19.20
C GLU A 91 17.41 1.15 -18.74
N PRO A 92 16.23 1.66 -19.14
CA PRO A 92 14.95 1.04 -18.82
C PRO A 92 14.90 -0.46 -19.15
N ASN A 93 14.33 -1.25 -18.25
CA ASN A 93 14.24 -2.73 -18.32
C ASN A 93 15.58 -3.49 -18.18
N SER A 94 16.67 -2.81 -17.78
CA SER A 94 17.93 -3.48 -17.44
C SER A 94 17.85 -4.19 -16.08
N HIS A 95 18.62 -5.26 -15.92
CA HIS A 95 18.77 -5.94 -14.64
C HIS A 95 19.64 -5.13 -13.67
N ILE A 96 19.24 -5.09 -12.40
CA ILE A 96 20.10 -4.63 -11.29
C ILE A 96 21.03 -5.80 -10.95
N SER A 97 22.33 -5.67 -11.22
CA SER A 97 23.34 -6.66 -10.87
C SER A 97 24.00 -6.34 -9.52
N ALA A 98 24.70 -7.33 -8.96
CA ALA A 98 25.65 -7.06 -7.88
C ALA A 98 26.76 -6.11 -8.37
N ALA A 99 27.32 -5.33 -7.44
CA ALA A 99 28.50 -4.51 -7.65
C ALA A 99 29.78 -5.36 -7.63
#